data_AF-A0AAV4YSQ7-F1
#
_entry.id   AF-A0AAV4YSQ7-F1
#
_cell.length_a   1.000
_cell.length_b   1.000
_cell.length_c   1.000
_cell.angle_alpha   90.00
_cell.angle_beta   90.00
_cell.angle_gamma   90.00
#
_symmetry.space_group_name_H-M   'P 1'
#
loop_
_entity.id
_entity.type
_entity.pdbx_description
1 polymer ?
#
loop_
_entity_poly.entity_id
_entity_poly.type
_entity_poly.pdbx_seq_one_letter_code
_entity_poly.pdbx_strand_id
1 'polypeptide(L)'
;MQTGPKALDPASLGLAIRERRKAARMTQEVTASLCGISKKTLIKIEKGGDVYLSTLLQVMKALGLRLQLVQEMGSQVASGNSQPEVGDDGWF
;
A
#
# COMPACT_ATOMS: atom_id res chain seq x y z
N MET A 1 7.44 5.14 20.73
CA MET A 1 7.68 5.74 19.42
C MET A 1 6.36 5.73 18.67
N GLN A 2 5.76 6.89 18.41
CA GLN A 2 4.45 6.99 17.76
C GLN A 2 4.67 6.90 16.24
N THR A 3 4.36 5.76 15.63
CA THR A 3 4.28 5.66 14.17
C THR A 3 2.84 5.96 13.77
N GLY A 4 2.56 7.19 13.35
CA GLY A 4 1.32 7.48 12.63
C GLY A 4 1.19 6.59 11.38
N PRO A 5 -0.01 6.45 10.81
CA PRO A 5 -0.21 5.64 9.62
C PRO A 5 0.72 6.14 8.51
N LYS A 6 1.63 5.28 8.07
CA LYS A 6 2.53 5.56 6.95
C LYS A 6 1.67 5.55 5.68
N ALA A 7 1.92 6.51 4.79
CA ALA A 7 1.22 6.59 3.50
C ALA A 7 1.26 5.24 2.77
N LEU A 8 0.12 4.82 2.22
CA LEU A 8 -0.02 3.60 1.43
C LEU A 8 0.43 3.88 -0.01
N ASP A 9 1.74 3.81 -0.24
CA ASP A 9 2.34 4.00 -1.57
C ASP A 9 3.32 2.87 -1.95
N PRO A 10 3.65 2.67 -3.24
CA PRO A 10 4.57 1.63 -3.68
C PRO A 10 5.96 1.69 -3.03
N ALA A 11 6.49 2.89 -2.74
CA ALA A 11 7.80 3.06 -2.12
C ALA A 11 7.80 2.61 -0.66
N SER A 12 6.71 2.89 0.07
CA SER A 12 6.50 2.43 1.44
C SER A 12 6.50 0.89 1.54
N LEU A 13 5.83 0.22 0.60
CA LEU A 13 5.76 -1.24 0.50
C LEU A 13 7.11 -1.83 0.08
N GLY A 14 7.76 -1.23 -0.93
CA GLY A 14 9.09 -1.62 -1.38
C GLY A 14 10.14 -1.56 -0.27
N LEU A 15 10.09 -0.51 0.56
CA LEU A 15 10.96 -0.38 1.73
C LEU A 15 10.70 -1.49 2.76
N ALA A 16 9.43 -1.78 3.08
CA ALA A 16 9.09 -2.83 4.04
C ALA A 16 9.60 -4.21 3.58
N ILE A 17 9.47 -4.53 2.29
CA ILE A 17 10.02 -5.75 1.69
C ILE A 17 11.55 -5.79 1.80
N ARG A 18 12.22 -4.67 1.48
CA ARG A 18 13.69 -4.56 1.55
C ARG A 18 14.20 -4.81 2.98
N GLU A 19 13.56 -4.20 3.96
CA GLU A 19 13.95 -4.34 5.37
C GLU A 19 13.71 -5.76 5.88
N ARG A 20 12.56 -6.38 5.51
CA ARG A 20 12.30 -7.79 5.83
C ARG A 20 13.34 -8.74 5.23
N ARG A 21 13.76 -8.50 3.98
CA ARG A 21 14.82 -9.27 3.31
C ARG A 21 16.17 -9.12 4.03
N LYS A 22 16.57 -7.89 4.35
CA LYS A 22 17.82 -7.64 5.09
C LYS A 22 17.81 -8.27 6.47
N ALA A 23 16.68 -8.24 7.18
CA ALA A 23 16.52 -8.91 8.46
C ALA A 23 16.72 -10.44 8.36
N ALA A 24 16.33 -11.04 7.23
CA ALA A 24 16.62 -12.44 6.89
C ALA A 24 18.06 -12.68 6.38
N ARG A 25 18.90 -11.63 6.26
CA ARG A 25 20.26 -11.69 5.70
C ARG A 25 20.32 -12.27 4.29
N MET A 26 19.26 -12.10 3.50
CA MET A 26 19.19 -12.61 2.13
C MET A 26 19.67 -11.56 1.11
N THR A 27 20.39 -12.01 0.08
CA THR A 27 20.70 -11.18 -1.09
C THR A 27 19.47 -11.02 -1.98
N GLN A 28 19.52 -10.06 -2.90
CA GLN A 28 18.45 -9.88 -3.89
C GLN A 28 18.35 -11.08 -4.83
N GLU A 29 19.47 -11.64 -5.29
CA GLU A 29 19.49 -12.88 -6.06
C GLU A 29 18.76 -14.03 -5.36
N VAL A 30 19.16 -14.35 -4.12
CA VAL A 30 18.58 -15.48 -3.37
C VAL A 30 17.08 -15.29 -3.14
N THR A 31 16.68 -14.05 -2.82
CA THR A 31 15.26 -13.73 -2.62
C THR A 31 14.46 -13.82 -3.92
N ALA A 32 15.00 -13.32 -5.02
CA ALA A 32 14.35 -13.39 -6.32
C ALA A 32 14.14 -14.84 -6.76
N SER A 33 15.16 -15.69 -6.59
CA SER A 33 15.06 -17.14 -6.83
C SER A 33 14.02 -17.81 -5.95
N LEU A 34 14.00 -17.53 -4.63
CA LEU A 34 12.99 -18.06 -3.70
C LEU A 34 11.58 -17.67 -4.12
N CYS A 35 11.41 -16.42 -4.57
CA CYS A 35 10.14 -15.88 -5.00
C CYS A 35 9.75 -16.29 -6.43
N GLY A 36 10.61 -16.94 -7.21
CA GLY A 36 10.34 -17.28 -8.62
C GLY A 36 10.24 -16.05 -9.54
N ILE A 37 11.01 -15.00 -9.27
CA ILE A 37 11.04 -13.76 -10.07
C ILE A 37 12.46 -13.39 -10.50
N SER A 38 12.60 -12.44 -11.43
CA SER A 38 13.91 -11.92 -11.78
C SER A 38 14.48 -10.99 -10.69
N LYS A 39 15.81 -10.93 -10.54
CA LYS A 39 16.47 -9.96 -9.67
C LYS A 39 16.07 -8.52 -10.01
N LYS A 40 15.94 -8.20 -11.31
CA LYS A 40 15.52 -6.89 -11.80
C LYS A 40 14.11 -6.53 -11.28
N THR A 41 13.20 -7.50 -11.26
CA THR A 41 11.86 -7.34 -10.69
C THR A 41 11.93 -7.05 -9.20
N LEU A 42 12.75 -7.80 -8.44
CA LEU A 42 12.93 -7.52 -7.01
C LEU A 42 13.52 -6.13 -6.75
N ILE A 43 14.53 -5.70 -7.52
CA ILE A 43 15.08 -4.34 -7.43
C ILE A 43 14.00 -3.29 -7.71
N LYS A 44 13.14 -3.52 -8.73
CA LYS A 44 12.04 -2.61 -9.06
C LYS A 44 11.06 -2.50 -7.90
N ILE A 45 10.68 -3.63 -7.29
CA ILE A 45 9.81 -3.68 -6.11
C ILE A 45 10.43 -2.89 -4.95
N GLU A 46 11.69 -3.15 -4.61
CA GLU A 46 12.35 -2.48 -3.46
C GLU A 46 12.56 -0.97 -3.66
N LYS A 47 12.51 -0.49 -4.90
CA LYS A 47 12.55 0.93 -5.25
C LYS A 47 11.16 1.58 -5.31
N GLY A 48 10.08 0.83 -5.11
CA GLY A 48 8.72 1.32 -5.26
C GLY A 48 8.27 1.51 -6.71
N GLY A 49 8.89 0.80 -7.65
CA GLY A 49 8.47 0.83 -9.04
C GLY A 49 7.17 0.08 -9.27
N ASP A 50 6.47 0.45 -10.33
CA ASP A 50 5.19 -0.16 -10.69
C ASP A 50 5.35 -1.63 -11.09
N VAL A 51 4.58 -2.50 -10.46
CA VAL A 51 4.58 -3.95 -10.69
C VAL A 51 3.16 -4.48 -10.52
N TYR A 52 2.89 -5.64 -11.12
CA TYR A 52 1.64 -6.31 -10.85
C TYR A 52 1.49 -6.59 -9.34
N LEU A 53 0.30 -6.30 -8.81
CA LEU A 53 -0.06 -6.61 -7.43
C LEU A 53 0.17 -8.09 -7.10
N SER A 54 -0.10 -8.99 -8.05
CA SER A 54 0.15 -10.43 -7.90
C SER A 54 1.62 -10.74 -7.62
N THR A 55 2.56 -10.11 -8.34
CA THR A 55 4.00 -10.25 -8.12
C THR A 55 4.40 -9.72 -6.74
N LEU A 56 3.84 -8.59 -6.32
CA LEU A 56 4.09 -8.03 -5.00
C LEU A 56 3.64 -9.00 -3.89
N LEU A 57 2.39 -9.49 -3.98
CA LEU A 57 1.82 -10.44 -3.02
C LEU A 57 2.59 -11.76 -2.97
N GLN A 58 3.10 -12.25 -4.11
CA GLN A 58 3.95 -13.43 -4.19
C GLN A 58 5.25 -13.24 -3.40
N VAL A 59 5.92 -12.10 -3.56
CA VAL A 59 7.15 -11.78 -2.80
C VAL A 59 6.84 -11.64 -1.31
N MET A 60 5.75 -10.97 -0.95
CA MET A 60 5.32 -10.83 0.44
C MET A 60 5.08 -12.19 1.10
N LYS A 61 4.33 -13.09 0.44
CA LYS A 61 4.06 -14.45 0.91
C LYS A 61 5.37 -15.22 1.14
N ALA A 62 6.29 -15.19 0.17
CA ALA A 62 7.58 -15.89 0.26
C ALA A 62 8.46 -15.38 1.41
N LEU A 63 8.36 -14.08 1.74
CA LEU A 63 9.07 -13.47 2.88
C LEU A 63 8.31 -13.57 4.21
N GLY A 64 7.15 -14.23 4.25
CA GLY A 64 6.31 -14.34 5.46
C GLY A 64 5.69 -13.01 5.89
N LEU A 65 5.43 -12.11 4.95
CA LEU A 65 4.71 -10.86 5.16
C LEU A 65 3.22 -11.04 4.83
N ARG A 66 2.37 -10.26 5.50
CA ARG A 66 0.92 -10.19 5.23
C ARG A 66 0.47 -8.75 5.02
N LEU A 67 -0.53 -8.57 4.17
CA LEU A 67 -1.24 -7.30 3.98
C LEU A 67 -2.53 -7.34 4.78
N GLN A 68 -2.85 -6.24 5.47
CA GLN A 68 -4.10 -6.07 6.19
C GLN A 68 -4.71 -4.74 5.75
N LEU A 69 -5.96 -4.78 5.30
CA LEU A 69 -6.74 -3.59 5.02
C LEU A 69 -7.46 -3.18 6.30
N VAL A 70 -7.35 -1.91 6.65
CA VAL A 70 -8.03 -1.31 7.79
C VAL A 70 -8.78 -0.09 7.29
N GLN A 71 -10.03 0.06 7.73
CA GLN A 71 -10.80 1.27 7.47
C GLN A 71 -10.32 2.35 8.43
N GLU A 72 -9.92 3.51 7.90
CA GLU A 72 -9.71 4.67 8.76
C GLU A 72 -11.06 5.13 9.31
N MET A 73 -11.28 4.95 10.61
CA MET A 73 -12.48 5.44 11.28
C MET A 73 -12.36 6.96 11.42
N GLY A 74 -12.99 7.72 10.52
CA GLY A 74 -12.99 9.19 10.59
C GLY A 74 -12.89 9.94 9.26
N SER A 75 -12.76 9.27 8.10
CA SER A 75 -12.92 9.98 6.83
C SER A 75 -14.41 10.21 6.57
N GLN A 76 -14.96 11.23 7.23
CA GLN A 76 -16.17 11.91 6.81
C GLN A 76 -15.85 12.48 5.43
N VAL A 77 -16.03 11.68 4.37
CA VAL A 77 -16.21 12.22 3.03
C VAL A 77 -17.38 13.18 3.16
N ALA A 78 -17.08 14.47 3.16
CA ALA A 78 -18.06 15.52 3.28
C ALA A 78 -19.08 15.31 2.16
N SER A 79 -20.22 14.70 2.48
CA SER A 79 -21.44 14.80 1.69
C SER A 79 -21.90 16.24 1.82
N GLY A 80 -21.23 17.14 1.11
CA GLY A 80 -21.78 18.43 0.74
C GLY A 80 -22.89 18.19 -0.29
N ASN A 81 -24.00 17.59 0.13
CA ASN A 81 -25.22 17.67 -0.63
C ASN A 81 -25.95 18.91 -0.14
N SER A 82 -25.57 20.06 -0.69
CA SER A 82 -26.31 21.31 -0.53
C SER A 82 -27.70 21.10 -1.12
N GLN A 83 -28.64 20.78 -0.26
CA GLN A 83 -30.06 20.85 -0.59
C GLN A 83 -30.34 22.33 -0.89
N PRO A 84 -30.87 22.70 -2.08
CA PRO A 84 -31.27 24.07 -2.31
C PRO A 84 -32.40 24.35 -1.33
N GLU A 85 -32.20 25.35 -0.48
CA GLU A 85 -33.27 25.88 0.37
C GLU A 85 -34.34 26.41 -0.58
N VAL A 86 -35.46 25.69 -0.66
CA VAL A 86 -36.66 26.18 -1.33
C VAL A 86 -37.08 27.39 -0.52
N GLY A 87 -36.80 28.57 -1.07
CA GLY A 87 -37.28 29.84 -0.56
C GLY A 87 -38.79 29.75 -0.38
N ASP A 88 -39.23 30.12 0.81
CA ASP A 88 -40.62 30.40 1.13
C ASP A 88 -41.04 31.67 0.37
N ASP A 89 -41.30 31.49 -0.93
CA ASP A 89 -41.87 32.51 -1.79
C ASP A 89 -43.37 32.52 -1.50
N GLY A 90 -43.74 33.32 -0.49
CA GLY A 90 -45.04 33.35 0.12
C GLY A 90 -46.23 33.44 -0.84
N TRP A 91 -47.31 32.81 -0.40
CA TRP A 91 -48.67 33.04 -0.87
C TRP A 91 -48.99 34.54 -0.92
N PHE A 92 -49.16 35.11 -2.12
CA PHE A 92 -50.16 36.12 -2.48
C PHE A 92 -50.35 36.17 -4.00
#